data_AF-A0A953E2Q7-F1
#
_entry.id   AF-A0A953E2Q7-F1
#
_cell.length_a   1.000
_cell.length_b   1.000
_cell.length_c   1.000
_cell.angle_alpha   90.00
_cell.angle_beta   90.00
_cell.angle_gamma   90.00
#
_symmetry.space_group_name_H-M   'P 1'
#
loop_
_entity.id
_entity.type
_entity.pdbx_description
1 polymer ?
#
loop_
_entity_poly.entity_id
_entity_poly.type
_entity_poly.pdbx_seq_one_letter_code
_entity_poly.pdbx_strand_id
1 'polypeptide(L)'
;MIEAVMIWNEPNNKSHWDPAIDPDWSMFAEMAKCAGQAIRAEHPTLPRVLGGISPIDPSFIRNMAGRGVLEHVDVVAIHGFPLDWNLWPIHDWPTKIEEVRAVTDLPIWISEVGVSSFGAEEVQEWGLWRTAELLVGRAPRIHWYSLYDLPRAWEATTRHKEAEGSSYYRHFHMGLLREDGTPKPALEEFARHAPAMGLCQWFHFEDHRLDDAVAWMKQLGVRHLRTGLSWADSFRPNALAWFDRQMEALRDFDVTVTFCFTPEHRGIAPHHTSPPLVKEEFAEFCAAMVRRYAG
;
A
#
# COMPACT_ATOMS: atom_id res chain seq x y z
N MET A 1 -17.10 -0.67 -1.47
CA MET A 1 -17.10 0.71 -2.03
C MET A 1 -15.80 1.39 -1.65
N ILE A 2 -15.32 2.37 -2.42
CA ILE A 2 -14.09 3.12 -2.04
C ILE A 2 -14.37 3.95 -0.79
N GLU A 3 -13.59 3.73 0.28
CA GLU A 3 -13.62 4.53 1.51
C GLU A 3 -12.55 5.63 1.55
N ALA A 4 -11.46 5.46 0.78
CA ALA A 4 -10.32 6.38 0.75
C ALA A 4 -9.46 6.13 -0.50
N VAL A 5 -8.66 7.13 -0.89
CA VAL A 5 -7.65 6.99 -1.94
C VAL A 5 -6.27 7.39 -1.43
N MET A 6 -5.26 6.60 -1.78
CA MET A 6 -3.87 6.81 -1.38
C MET A 6 -3.03 7.29 -2.56
N ILE A 7 -2.35 8.42 -2.36
CA ILE A 7 -1.48 9.04 -3.34
C ILE A 7 -0.09 8.41 -3.18
N TRP A 8 0.23 7.50 -4.12
CA TRP A 8 1.46 6.72 -4.19
C TRP A 8 1.64 5.61 -3.14
N ASN A 9 2.62 4.73 -3.37
CA ASN A 9 3.09 3.72 -2.42
C ASN A 9 4.54 4.01 -2.03
N GLU A 10 4.90 3.97 -0.74
CA GLU A 10 6.29 4.13 -0.25
C GLU A 10 7.13 5.21 -0.97
N PRO A 11 6.68 6.47 -1.06
CA PRO A 11 7.38 7.52 -1.79
C PRO A 11 8.78 7.87 -1.26
N ASN A 12 9.14 7.39 -0.06
CA ASN A 12 10.48 7.50 0.51
C ASN A 12 11.37 6.26 0.26
N ASN A 13 10.89 5.26 -0.49
CA ASN A 13 11.63 4.06 -0.85
C ASN A 13 12.07 4.10 -2.32
N LYS A 14 13.36 3.86 -2.58
CA LYS A 14 13.94 3.79 -3.95
C LYS A 14 13.20 2.82 -4.88
N SER A 15 12.56 1.81 -4.31
CA SER A 15 11.80 0.78 -5.02
C SER A 15 10.44 1.26 -5.54
N HIS A 16 10.00 2.46 -5.13
CA HIS A 16 8.72 3.04 -5.51
C HIS A 16 8.84 4.48 -6.01
N TRP A 17 9.88 5.22 -5.62
CA TRP A 17 10.19 6.57 -6.13
C TRP A 17 11.70 6.73 -6.28
N ASP A 18 12.20 7.26 -7.41
CA ASP A 18 13.64 7.32 -7.68
C ASP A 18 14.33 8.57 -7.07
N PRO A 19 15.13 8.41 -5.98
CA PRO A 19 15.84 9.53 -5.35
C PRO A 19 17.06 10.00 -6.14
N ALA A 20 17.49 9.29 -7.20
CA ALA A 20 18.54 9.80 -8.09
C ALA A 20 17.99 10.89 -9.05
N ILE A 21 16.68 10.88 -9.30
CA ILE A 21 15.98 11.87 -10.13
C ILE A 21 15.40 12.99 -9.25
N ASP A 22 14.77 12.63 -8.12
CA ASP A 22 14.12 13.56 -7.19
C ASP A 22 14.67 13.43 -5.75
N PRO A 23 15.93 13.85 -5.50
CA PRO A 23 16.66 13.59 -4.25
C PRO A 23 16.13 14.34 -3.02
N ASP A 24 15.29 15.36 -3.22
CA ASP A 24 14.70 16.17 -2.15
C ASP A 24 13.17 16.02 -2.03
N TRP A 25 12.58 15.14 -2.86
CA TRP A 25 11.14 14.92 -3.01
C TRP A 25 10.36 16.17 -3.43
N SER A 26 11.00 17.10 -4.16
CA SER A 26 10.34 18.28 -4.73
C SER A 26 9.34 17.89 -5.82
N MET A 27 9.71 16.97 -6.71
CA MET A 27 8.84 16.52 -7.80
C MET A 27 7.66 15.70 -7.25
N PHE A 28 7.93 14.85 -6.26
CA PHE A 28 6.90 14.10 -5.54
C PHE A 28 5.90 15.03 -4.87
N ALA A 29 6.38 16.07 -4.16
CA ALA A 29 5.51 17.01 -3.47
C ALA A 29 4.59 17.76 -4.43
N GLU A 30 5.10 18.26 -5.57
CA GLU A 30 4.26 18.91 -6.58
C GLU A 30 3.24 17.94 -7.21
N MET A 31 3.64 16.69 -7.48
CA MET A 31 2.73 15.65 -7.97
C MET A 31 1.63 15.32 -6.96
N ALA A 32 1.99 15.14 -5.69
CA ALA A 32 1.04 14.79 -4.63
C ALA A 32 0.03 15.91 -4.36
N LYS A 33 0.46 17.19 -4.39
CA LYS A 33 -0.44 18.35 -4.32
C LYS A 33 -1.40 18.39 -5.50
N CYS A 34 -0.90 18.21 -6.72
CA CYS A 34 -1.70 18.21 -7.94
C CYS A 34 -2.77 17.10 -7.91
N ALA A 35 -2.38 15.87 -7.55
CA ALA A 35 -3.31 14.76 -7.38
C ALA A 35 -4.34 15.01 -6.26
N GLY A 36 -3.91 15.51 -5.10
CA GLY A 36 -4.80 15.82 -3.97
C GLY A 36 -5.81 16.93 -4.26
N GLN A 37 -5.46 17.89 -5.13
CA GLN A 37 -6.36 18.92 -5.66
C GLN A 37 -7.37 18.33 -6.66
N ALA A 38 -6.91 17.52 -7.60
CA ALA A 38 -7.77 16.89 -8.61
C ALA A 38 -8.78 15.91 -7.98
N ILE A 39 -8.34 15.07 -7.03
CA ILE A 39 -9.22 14.20 -6.24
C ILE A 39 -10.27 15.02 -5.48
N ARG A 40 -9.88 16.14 -4.86
CA ARG A 40 -10.79 17.02 -4.11
C ARG A 40 -11.83 17.69 -5.01
N ALA A 41 -11.52 17.95 -6.27
CA ALA A 41 -12.45 18.51 -7.24
C ALA A 41 -13.54 17.50 -7.64
N GLU A 42 -13.19 16.22 -7.79
CA GLU A 42 -14.15 15.15 -8.13
C GLU A 42 -14.97 14.69 -6.93
N HIS A 43 -14.34 14.45 -5.77
CA HIS A 43 -15.03 14.01 -4.56
C HIS A 43 -14.55 14.77 -3.31
N PRO A 44 -15.19 15.90 -2.95
CA PRO A 44 -14.73 16.81 -1.91
C PRO A 44 -14.49 16.18 -0.53
N THR A 45 -15.23 15.14 -0.15
CA THR A 45 -15.15 14.52 1.19
C THR A 45 -14.42 13.17 1.22
N LEU A 46 -13.79 12.73 0.12
CA LEU A 46 -13.09 11.45 0.09
C LEU A 46 -11.75 11.60 0.83
N PRO A 47 -11.46 10.78 1.86
CA PRO A 47 -10.18 10.79 2.54
C PRO A 47 -9.03 10.53 1.55
N ARG A 48 -8.11 11.50 1.46
CA ARG A 48 -6.88 11.40 0.69
C ARG A 48 -5.74 11.03 1.64
N VAL A 49 -5.07 9.93 1.36
CA VAL A 49 -3.99 9.39 2.19
C VAL A 49 -2.65 9.67 1.52
N LEU A 50 -1.71 10.27 2.24
CA LEU A 50 -0.31 10.33 1.78
C LEU A 50 0.27 8.91 1.79
N GLY A 51 0.87 8.50 0.67
CA GLY A 51 1.45 7.17 0.47
C GLY A 51 2.27 6.67 1.64
N GLY A 52 1.98 5.44 2.08
CA GLY A 52 2.54 4.89 3.32
C GLY A 52 4.05 4.73 3.25
N ILE A 53 4.77 5.26 4.25
CA ILE A 53 6.25 5.33 4.22
C ILE A 53 6.94 4.09 4.76
N SER A 54 8.02 3.67 4.09
CA SER A 54 8.88 2.54 4.47
C SER A 54 10.35 2.85 4.09
N PRO A 55 11.28 2.96 5.05
CA PRO A 55 11.07 2.88 6.49
C PRO A 55 10.21 4.04 7.02
N ILE A 56 9.74 3.90 8.26
CA ILE A 56 9.07 4.98 9.00
C ILE A 56 10.11 6.08 9.29
N ASP A 57 9.89 7.27 8.72
CA ASP A 57 10.74 8.45 8.90
C ASP A 57 9.91 9.74 9.11
N PRO A 58 9.91 10.32 10.32
CA PRO A 58 9.30 11.62 10.60
C PRO A 58 9.91 12.79 9.80
N SER A 59 11.13 12.65 9.28
CA SER A 59 11.82 13.70 8.51
C SER A 59 11.22 13.86 7.12
N PHE A 60 10.87 12.76 6.46
CA PHE A 60 10.06 12.78 5.24
C PHE A 60 8.72 13.48 5.47
N ILE A 61 8.01 13.20 6.57
CA ILE A 61 6.74 13.88 6.89
C ILE A 61 6.94 15.39 7.10
N ARG A 62 8.00 15.81 7.81
CA ARG A 62 8.37 17.23 7.93
C ARG A 62 8.71 17.88 6.58
N ASN A 63 9.39 17.16 5.69
CA ASN A 63 9.69 17.64 4.32
C ASN A 63 8.39 17.85 3.52
N MET A 64 7.46 16.89 3.57
CA MET A 64 6.16 16.98 2.91
C MET A 64 5.29 18.12 3.49
N ALA A 65 5.31 18.31 4.81
CA ALA A 65 4.66 19.45 5.48
C ALA A 65 5.25 20.79 5.01
N GLY A 66 6.58 20.93 5.02
CA GLY A 66 7.28 22.14 4.57
C GLY A 66 7.09 22.50 3.09
N ARG A 67 6.59 21.55 2.28
CA ARG A 67 6.26 21.74 0.86
C ARG A 67 4.74 21.93 0.60
N GLY A 68 3.93 21.97 1.65
CA GLY A 68 2.47 22.16 1.58
C GLY A 68 1.68 20.89 1.21
N VAL A 69 2.29 19.70 1.22
CA VAL A 69 1.59 18.46 0.81
C VAL A 69 0.48 18.10 1.80
N LEU A 70 0.71 18.33 3.10
CA LEU A 70 -0.25 17.99 4.15
C LEU A 70 -1.53 18.86 4.12
N GLU A 71 -1.57 19.95 3.36
CA GLU A 71 -2.77 20.75 3.10
C GLU A 71 -3.73 20.08 2.09
N HIS A 72 -3.23 19.07 1.37
CA HIS A 72 -3.94 18.38 0.27
C HIS A 72 -4.28 16.91 0.57
N VAL A 73 -3.92 16.42 1.75
CA VAL A 73 -4.27 15.07 2.27
C VAL A 73 -4.96 15.18 3.62
N ASP A 74 -5.73 14.14 3.98
CA ASP A 74 -6.48 14.04 5.22
C ASP A 74 -5.85 13.06 6.22
N VAL A 75 -4.90 12.22 5.76
CA VAL A 75 -4.29 11.11 6.51
C VAL A 75 -2.82 10.95 6.10
N VAL A 76 -1.96 10.61 7.06
CA VAL A 76 -0.59 10.11 6.80
C VAL A 76 -0.57 8.61 7.02
N ALA A 77 0.08 7.85 6.15
CA ALA A 77 0.26 6.42 6.35
C ALA A 77 1.72 6.00 6.60
N ILE A 78 1.88 4.88 7.30
CA ILE A 78 3.18 4.27 7.66
C ILE A 78 3.13 2.77 7.39
N HIS A 79 4.27 2.21 6.98
CA HIS A 79 4.45 0.76 6.79
C HIS A 79 5.45 0.19 7.80
N GLY A 80 5.34 -1.09 8.14
CA GLY A 80 6.30 -1.72 9.03
C GLY A 80 6.42 -3.24 8.90
N PHE A 81 7.67 -3.68 8.77
CA PHE A 81 8.11 -5.06 8.61
C PHE A 81 9.34 -5.33 9.51
N PRO A 82 9.21 -5.18 10.85
CA PRO A 82 10.33 -5.20 11.80
C PRO A 82 11.01 -6.57 11.97
N LEU A 83 10.44 -7.64 11.41
CA LEU A 83 11.04 -8.98 11.40
C LEU A 83 11.70 -9.33 10.04
N ASP A 84 11.64 -8.42 9.06
CA ASP A 84 11.99 -8.69 7.67
C ASP A 84 12.87 -7.60 7.02
N TRP A 85 12.37 -6.37 6.90
CA TRP A 85 13.03 -5.30 6.12
C TRP A 85 13.36 -4.04 6.91
N ASN A 86 12.74 -3.82 8.07
CA ASN A 86 13.04 -2.65 8.90
C ASN A 86 13.93 -3.00 10.09
N LEU A 87 14.91 -2.14 10.37
CA LEU A 87 15.95 -2.38 11.37
C LEU A 87 15.56 -1.85 12.77
N TRP A 88 14.38 -2.24 13.26
CA TRP A 88 13.91 -1.93 14.61
C TRP A 88 13.06 -3.09 15.19
N PRO A 89 13.14 -3.40 16.50
CA PRO A 89 12.39 -4.51 17.09
C PRO A 89 10.87 -4.31 17.03
N ILE A 90 10.10 -5.39 16.80
CA ILE A 90 8.62 -5.32 16.71
C ILE A 90 7.95 -4.59 17.90
N HIS A 91 8.55 -4.62 19.09
CA HIS A 91 8.05 -3.94 20.29
C HIS A 91 8.12 -2.40 20.23
N ASP A 92 8.88 -1.83 19.29
CA ASP A 92 9.01 -0.38 19.10
C ASP A 92 7.85 0.19 18.25
N TRP A 93 6.93 -0.64 17.75
CA TRP A 93 5.73 -0.21 17.00
C TRP A 93 5.00 1.00 17.63
N PRO A 94 4.68 1.01 18.95
CA PRO A 94 4.10 2.17 19.61
C PRO A 94 4.98 3.42 19.47
N THR A 95 6.28 3.30 19.72
CA THR A 95 7.24 4.40 19.58
C THR A 95 7.29 4.94 18.16
N LYS A 96 7.22 4.06 17.14
CA LYS A 96 7.20 4.45 15.72
C LYS A 96 5.95 5.22 15.30
N ILE A 97 4.80 4.95 15.94
CA ILE A 97 3.60 5.76 15.74
C ILE A 97 3.79 7.14 16.39
N GLU A 98 4.28 7.21 17.63
CA GLU A 98 4.46 8.48 18.35
C GLU A 98 5.57 9.36 17.73
N GLU A 99 6.63 8.77 17.17
CA GLU A 99 7.66 9.46 16.36
C GLU A 99 7.03 10.25 15.20
N VAL A 100 5.98 9.71 14.57
CA VAL A 100 5.25 10.38 13.47
C VAL A 100 4.17 11.33 14.00
N ARG A 101 3.46 11.01 15.11
CA ARG A 101 2.53 11.97 15.75
C ARG A 101 3.23 13.25 16.18
N ALA A 102 4.51 13.16 16.59
CA ALA A 102 5.31 14.31 16.97
C ALA A 102 5.59 15.31 15.83
N VAL A 103 5.20 15.01 14.58
CA VAL A 103 5.42 15.87 13.40
C VAL A 103 4.18 16.13 12.54
N THR A 104 3.01 15.60 12.91
CA THR A 104 1.74 15.86 12.21
C THR A 104 0.53 15.62 13.11
N ASP A 105 -0.47 16.50 13.01
CA ASP A 105 -1.77 16.33 13.67
C ASP A 105 -2.74 15.44 12.85
N LEU A 106 -2.37 15.05 11.63
CA LEU A 106 -3.20 14.19 10.79
C LEU A 106 -3.29 12.76 11.36
N PRO A 107 -4.45 12.08 11.23
CA PRO A 107 -4.57 10.67 11.55
C PRO A 107 -3.49 9.82 10.88
N ILE A 108 -2.92 8.87 11.64
CA ILE A 108 -1.90 7.94 11.17
C ILE A 108 -2.55 6.59 10.87
N TRP A 109 -2.42 6.11 9.64
CA TRP A 109 -2.87 4.77 9.22
C TRP A 109 -1.68 3.83 9.06
N ILE A 110 -1.87 2.56 9.40
CA ILE A 110 -0.89 1.50 9.14
C ILE A 110 -1.35 0.78 7.89
N SER A 111 -1.02 1.35 6.73
CA SER A 111 -1.50 0.87 5.42
C SER A 111 -0.83 -0.40 4.94
N GLU A 112 0.25 -0.82 5.61
CA GLU A 112 0.91 -2.09 5.33
C GLU A 112 1.73 -2.54 6.55
N VAL A 113 1.42 -3.73 7.07
CA VAL A 113 2.23 -4.40 8.07
C VAL A 113 2.22 -5.90 7.79
N GLY A 114 3.35 -6.57 7.96
CA GLY A 114 3.40 -8.01 7.75
C GLY A 114 4.63 -8.64 8.37
N VAL A 115 4.62 -9.97 8.37
CA VAL A 115 5.74 -10.81 8.76
C VAL A 115 5.87 -11.93 7.73
N SER A 116 7.09 -12.18 7.24
CA SER A 116 7.34 -13.29 6.34
C SER A 116 7.36 -14.62 7.08
N SER A 117 6.73 -15.64 6.50
CA SER A 117 6.87 -17.04 6.91
C SER A 117 8.17 -17.69 6.40
N PHE A 118 9.11 -16.91 5.83
CA PHE A 118 10.37 -17.41 5.32
C PHE A 118 11.26 -17.95 6.45
N GLY A 119 11.38 -19.28 6.51
CA GLY A 119 12.17 -20.03 7.49
C GLY A 119 11.32 -20.86 8.46
N ALA A 120 10.16 -20.35 8.86
CA ALA A 120 9.18 -21.02 9.72
C ALA A 120 7.81 -20.31 9.62
N GLU A 121 6.70 -21.05 9.57
CA GLU A 121 5.36 -20.45 9.47
C GLU A 121 4.86 -19.94 10.85
N GLU A 122 5.35 -20.52 11.94
CA GLU A 122 5.10 -20.13 13.32
C GLU A 122 5.61 -18.72 13.65
N VAL A 123 6.64 -18.25 12.92
CA VAL A 123 7.15 -16.86 13.04
C VAL A 123 6.12 -15.86 12.52
N GLN A 124 5.39 -16.20 11.45
CA GLN A 124 4.32 -15.38 10.92
C GLN A 124 3.10 -15.37 11.87
N GLU A 125 2.72 -16.53 12.41
CA GLU A 125 1.63 -16.64 13.39
C GLU A 125 1.89 -15.79 14.64
N TRP A 126 3.04 -15.99 15.29
CA TRP A 126 3.45 -15.18 16.45
C TRP A 126 3.57 -13.69 16.09
N GLY A 127 4.15 -13.40 14.93
CA GLY A 127 4.33 -12.04 14.43
C GLY A 127 3.00 -11.32 14.20
N LEU A 128 1.97 -12.02 13.72
CA LEU A 128 0.63 -11.49 13.51
C LEU A 128 -0.06 -11.21 14.85
N TRP A 129 -0.10 -12.19 15.74
CA TRP A 129 -0.64 -12.02 17.10
C TRP A 129 -0.02 -10.80 17.80
N ARG A 130 1.32 -10.70 17.81
CA ARG A 130 2.04 -9.62 18.48
C ARG A 130 1.86 -8.28 17.78
N THR A 131 1.68 -8.27 16.46
CA THR A 131 1.32 -7.08 15.69
C THR A 131 -0.06 -6.58 16.09
N ALA A 132 -1.06 -7.46 16.16
CA ALA A 132 -2.42 -7.10 16.56
C ALA A 132 -2.45 -6.51 17.97
N GLU A 133 -1.80 -7.17 18.94
CA GLU A 133 -1.69 -6.71 20.33
C GLU A 133 -1.06 -5.31 20.45
N LEU A 134 -0.05 -5.01 19.63
CA LEU A 134 0.66 -3.74 19.66
C LEU A 134 -0.09 -2.61 18.94
N LEU A 135 -0.90 -2.91 17.92
CA LEU A 135 -1.46 -1.91 17.01
C LEU A 135 -2.96 -1.67 17.15
N VAL A 136 -3.76 -2.69 17.46
CA VAL A 136 -5.22 -2.56 17.57
C VAL A 136 -5.56 -1.56 18.67
N GLY A 137 -6.40 -0.57 18.32
CA GLY A 137 -6.73 0.56 19.20
C GLY A 137 -5.72 1.72 19.21
N ARG A 138 -4.54 1.60 18.57
CA ARG A 138 -3.58 2.72 18.41
C ARG A 138 -3.69 3.46 17.08
N ALA A 139 -4.08 2.74 16.02
CA ALA A 139 -4.33 3.28 14.69
C ALA A 139 -5.77 2.93 14.25
N PRO A 140 -6.51 3.86 13.61
CA PRO A 140 -7.88 3.63 13.15
C PRO A 140 -7.98 2.69 11.94
N ARG A 141 -6.86 2.45 11.24
CA ARG A 141 -6.79 1.56 10.08
C ARG A 141 -5.44 0.82 10.09
N ILE A 142 -5.52 -0.50 9.98
CA ILE A 142 -4.38 -1.43 9.98
C ILE A 142 -4.66 -2.44 8.86
N HIS A 143 -3.70 -2.63 7.94
CA HIS A 143 -3.82 -3.60 6.86
C HIS A 143 -2.66 -4.61 6.88
N TRP A 144 -2.98 -5.88 7.03
CA TRP A 144 -2.01 -6.97 6.97
C TRP A 144 -1.61 -7.28 5.52
N TYR A 145 -0.32 -7.26 5.23
CA TYR A 145 0.26 -7.68 3.96
C TYR A 145 0.79 -9.12 4.10
N SER A 146 0.19 -10.12 3.45
CA SER A 146 -0.93 -10.05 2.48
C SER A 146 -1.82 -11.31 2.55
N LEU A 147 -2.79 -11.45 1.65
CA LEU A 147 -3.62 -12.65 1.60
C LEU A 147 -2.86 -13.82 0.96
N TYR A 148 -2.28 -13.63 -0.22
CA TYR A 148 -1.54 -14.67 -0.94
C TYR A 148 -0.04 -14.40 -0.96
N ASP A 149 0.76 -15.47 -0.86
CA ASP A 149 2.16 -15.42 -1.25
C ASP A 149 2.31 -14.91 -2.69
N LEU A 150 3.35 -14.11 -2.93
CA LEU A 150 3.71 -13.66 -4.26
C LEU A 150 4.19 -14.89 -5.07
N PRO A 151 3.66 -15.14 -6.27
CA PRO A 151 4.09 -16.28 -7.08
C PRO A 151 5.58 -16.24 -7.40
N ARG A 152 6.29 -17.36 -7.24
CA ARG A 152 7.74 -17.42 -7.51
C ARG A 152 8.12 -17.15 -8.96
N ALA A 153 7.19 -17.34 -9.88
CA ALA A 153 7.34 -17.03 -11.29
C ALA A 153 7.17 -15.54 -11.62
N TRP A 154 6.67 -14.73 -10.67
CA TRP A 154 6.52 -13.28 -10.83
C TRP A 154 7.75 -12.57 -10.26
N GLU A 155 8.22 -11.53 -10.92
CA GLU A 155 9.30 -10.73 -10.34
C GLU A 155 8.76 -9.95 -9.13
N ALA A 156 9.51 -9.98 -8.02
CA ALA A 156 9.35 -9.00 -6.97
C ALA A 156 9.86 -7.65 -7.52
N THR A 157 8.95 -6.89 -8.16
CA THR A 157 9.19 -5.70 -9.00
C THR A 157 10.09 -4.62 -8.36
N THR A 158 10.24 -4.69 -7.05
CA THR A 158 10.84 -3.68 -6.18
C THR A 158 12.30 -3.98 -5.74
N ARG A 159 12.91 -5.13 -6.12
CA ARG A 159 14.12 -5.66 -5.44
C ARG A 159 15.20 -6.26 -6.35
N HIS A 160 16.47 -6.09 -5.98
CA HIS A 160 17.66 -6.47 -6.79
C HIS A 160 18.09 -7.95 -6.69
N LYS A 161 17.13 -8.89 -6.64
CA LYS A 161 17.37 -10.35 -6.60
C LYS A 161 18.40 -10.74 -5.52
N GLU A 162 19.40 -11.55 -5.88
CA GLU A 162 20.37 -12.15 -4.93
C GLU A 162 21.20 -11.12 -4.14
N ALA A 163 21.36 -9.89 -4.64
CA ALA A 163 22.13 -8.84 -3.99
C ALA A 163 21.55 -8.40 -2.63
N GLU A 164 20.29 -8.76 -2.32
CA GLU A 164 19.61 -8.43 -1.06
C GLU A 164 19.57 -9.60 -0.07
N GLY A 165 20.23 -10.72 -0.38
CA GLY A 165 20.32 -11.89 0.51
C GLY A 165 18.95 -12.46 0.86
N SER A 166 18.72 -12.78 2.14
CA SER A 166 17.45 -13.36 2.61
C SER A 166 16.25 -12.40 2.48
N SER A 167 16.48 -11.09 2.42
CA SER A 167 15.42 -10.08 2.25
C SER A 167 14.64 -10.26 0.95
N TYR A 168 15.30 -10.71 -0.14
CA TYR A 168 14.65 -11.01 -1.41
C TYR A 168 13.65 -12.17 -1.29
N TYR A 169 14.05 -13.27 -0.64
CA TYR A 169 13.20 -14.47 -0.53
C TYR A 169 11.98 -14.25 0.38
N ARG A 170 12.06 -13.33 1.35
CA ARG A 170 10.94 -12.98 2.24
C ARG A 170 9.71 -12.45 1.50
N HIS A 171 9.87 -11.80 0.35
CA HIS A 171 8.76 -11.27 -0.45
C HIS A 171 7.79 -12.35 -0.96
N PHE A 172 8.28 -13.57 -1.20
CA PHE A 172 7.48 -14.70 -1.69
C PHE A 172 6.74 -15.46 -0.58
N HIS A 173 6.80 -14.98 0.67
CA HIS A 173 6.34 -15.69 1.86
C HIS A 173 5.54 -14.81 2.83
N MET A 174 4.93 -13.71 2.34
CA MET A 174 4.15 -12.75 3.13
C MET A 174 2.66 -13.07 3.25
N GLY A 175 2.13 -13.99 2.45
CA GLY A 175 0.70 -14.33 2.44
C GLY A 175 0.26 -15.11 3.67
N LEU A 176 -1.02 -15.01 4.03
CA LEU A 176 -1.72 -15.95 4.94
C LEU A 176 -2.07 -17.28 4.23
N LEU A 177 -2.16 -17.23 2.91
CA LEU A 177 -2.27 -18.36 1.99
C LEU A 177 -0.95 -18.50 1.22
N ARG A 178 -0.61 -19.73 0.83
CA ARG A 178 0.51 -20.00 -0.10
C ARG A 178 0.11 -19.65 -1.54
N GLU A 179 1.06 -19.74 -2.46
CA GLU A 179 0.86 -19.44 -3.90
C GLU A 179 -0.33 -20.21 -4.51
N ASP A 180 -0.56 -21.45 -4.04
CA ASP A 180 -1.64 -22.35 -4.46
C ASP A 180 -2.97 -22.15 -3.71
N GLY A 181 -3.06 -21.14 -2.83
CA GLY A 181 -4.23 -20.87 -2.00
C GLY A 181 -4.37 -21.77 -0.76
N THR A 182 -3.41 -22.66 -0.48
CA THR A 182 -3.46 -23.47 0.76
C THR A 182 -3.20 -22.59 1.99
N PRO A 183 -3.95 -22.78 3.09
CA PRO A 183 -3.83 -21.95 4.29
C PRO A 183 -2.53 -22.20 5.06
N LYS A 184 -1.95 -21.14 5.62
CA LYS A 184 -0.88 -21.20 6.64
C LYS A 184 -1.48 -21.04 8.06
N PRO A 185 -0.78 -21.45 9.13
CA PRO A 185 -1.24 -21.28 10.52
C PRO A 185 -1.69 -19.85 10.86
N ALA A 186 -0.96 -18.84 10.37
CA ALA A 186 -1.28 -17.43 10.60
C ALA A 186 -2.67 -16.99 10.10
N LEU A 187 -3.30 -17.74 9.18
CA LEU A 187 -4.66 -17.45 8.71
C LEU A 187 -5.69 -17.54 9.84
N GLU A 188 -5.59 -18.54 10.71
CA GLU A 188 -6.51 -18.72 11.83
C GLU A 188 -6.31 -17.63 12.90
N GLU A 189 -5.08 -17.19 13.10
CA GLU A 189 -4.77 -16.06 13.99
C GLU A 189 -5.29 -14.74 13.41
N PHE A 190 -5.13 -14.49 12.10
CA PHE A 190 -5.69 -13.30 11.44
C PHE A 190 -7.22 -13.20 11.62
N ALA A 191 -7.93 -14.32 11.45
CA ALA A 191 -9.39 -14.36 11.58
C ALA A 191 -9.90 -13.94 12.98
N ARG A 192 -9.06 -13.99 14.03
CA ARG A 192 -9.39 -13.52 15.38
C ARG A 192 -9.35 -12.00 15.52
N HIS A 193 -8.63 -11.31 14.62
CA HIS A 193 -8.42 -9.85 14.65
C HIS A 193 -9.24 -9.09 13.60
N ALA A 194 -9.86 -9.79 12.64
CA ALA A 194 -10.86 -9.19 11.77
C ALA A 194 -12.14 -8.82 12.56
N PRO A 195 -12.80 -7.68 12.28
CA PRO A 195 -12.48 -6.67 11.26
C PRO A 195 -11.55 -5.54 11.74
N ALA A 196 -10.98 -5.61 12.95
CA ALA A 196 -10.10 -4.57 13.49
C ALA A 196 -8.77 -4.46 12.72
N MET A 197 -8.31 -5.57 12.14
CA MET A 197 -7.31 -5.59 11.08
C MET A 197 -7.97 -5.91 9.73
N GLY A 198 -7.62 -5.12 8.71
CA GLY A 198 -7.92 -5.38 7.31
C GLY A 198 -6.78 -6.09 6.59
N LEU A 199 -6.89 -6.23 5.27
CA LEU A 199 -5.83 -6.78 4.41
C LEU A 199 -5.28 -5.74 3.44
N CYS A 200 -4.00 -5.86 3.10
CA CYS A 200 -3.40 -5.24 1.92
C CYS A 200 -3.12 -6.34 0.91
N GLN A 201 -3.88 -6.37 -0.19
CA GLN A 201 -3.69 -7.32 -1.29
C GLN A 201 -3.63 -6.55 -2.61
N TRP A 202 -2.47 -6.54 -3.24
CA TRP A 202 -2.34 -6.06 -4.61
C TRP A 202 -2.85 -7.13 -5.57
N PHE A 203 -3.74 -6.75 -6.50
CA PHE A 203 -4.15 -7.59 -7.61
C PHE A 203 -3.42 -7.11 -8.86
N HIS A 204 -2.58 -7.97 -9.44
CA HIS A 204 -1.90 -7.66 -10.70
C HIS A 204 -2.92 -7.56 -11.85
N PHE A 205 -2.49 -6.99 -12.98
CA PHE A 205 -3.35 -6.91 -14.16
C PHE A 205 -3.84 -8.30 -14.59
N GLU A 206 -5.16 -8.47 -14.69
CA GLU A 206 -5.82 -9.76 -14.98
C GLU A 206 -5.44 -10.91 -14.01
N ASP A 207 -5.21 -10.60 -12.72
CA ASP A 207 -4.93 -11.60 -11.69
C ASP A 207 -6.11 -12.58 -11.51
N HIS A 208 -5.91 -13.80 -12.02
CA HIS A 208 -6.87 -14.90 -11.98
C HIS A 208 -7.37 -15.28 -10.57
N ARG A 209 -6.64 -14.89 -9.50
CA ARG A 209 -6.98 -15.21 -8.12
C ARG A 209 -8.04 -14.27 -7.52
N LEU A 210 -8.50 -13.26 -8.25
CA LEU A 210 -9.41 -12.22 -7.74
C LEU A 210 -10.67 -12.79 -7.05
N ASP A 211 -11.35 -13.76 -7.67
CA ASP A 211 -12.61 -14.28 -7.13
C ASP A 211 -12.41 -15.18 -5.89
N ASP A 212 -11.38 -16.03 -5.92
CA ASP A 212 -11.00 -16.86 -4.77
C ASP A 212 -10.52 -16.00 -3.60
N ALA A 213 -9.76 -14.94 -3.89
CA ALA A 213 -9.37 -13.95 -2.90
C ALA A 213 -10.58 -13.27 -2.27
N VAL A 214 -11.58 -12.84 -3.06
CA VAL A 214 -12.82 -12.25 -2.53
C VAL A 214 -13.59 -13.24 -1.66
N ALA A 215 -13.64 -14.52 -2.04
CA ALA A 215 -14.26 -15.56 -1.22
C ALA A 215 -13.54 -15.73 0.13
N TRP A 216 -12.21 -15.83 0.11
CA TRP A 216 -11.39 -15.90 1.33
C TRP A 216 -11.55 -14.68 2.23
N MET A 217 -11.48 -13.47 1.68
CA MET A 217 -11.63 -12.22 2.46
C MET A 217 -13.00 -12.16 3.14
N LYS A 218 -14.07 -12.58 2.45
CA LYS A 218 -15.42 -12.70 3.05
C LYS A 218 -15.47 -13.75 4.16
N GLN A 219 -14.86 -14.92 3.96
CA GLN A 219 -14.80 -15.98 4.96
C GLN A 219 -14.02 -15.56 6.22
N LEU A 220 -12.96 -14.76 6.06
CA LEU A 220 -12.15 -14.21 7.15
C LEU A 220 -12.83 -13.03 7.90
N GLY A 221 -14.01 -12.58 7.46
CA GLY A 221 -14.68 -11.40 8.05
C GLY A 221 -13.96 -10.08 7.77
N VAL A 222 -13.15 -10.02 6.72
CA VAL A 222 -12.41 -8.80 6.32
C VAL A 222 -13.41 -7.72 5.92
N ARG A 223 -13.29 -6.56 6.57
CA ARG A 223 -14.06 -5.36 6.23
C ARG A 223 -13.25 -4.36 5.43
N HIS A 224 -12.06 -4.03 5.92
CA HIS A 224 -11.19 -3.03 5.31
C HIS A 224 -10.17 -3.70 4.39
N LEU A 225 -10.11 -3.24 3.14
CA LEU A 225 -9.21 -3.76 2.13
C LEU A 225 -8.41 -2.62 1.51
N ARG A 226 -7.09 -2.74 1.50
CA ARG A 226 -6.22 -1.92 0.67
C ARG A 226 -5.80 -2.69 -0.58
N THR A 227 -5.94 -2.04 -1.72
CA THR A 227 -5.42 -2.51 -3.01
C THR A 227 -4.96 -1.29 -3.83
N GLY A 228 -4.83 -1.40 -5.16
CA GLY A 228 -4.58 -0.23 -6.00
C GLY A 228 -4.95 -0.38 -7.46
N LEU A 229 -5.01 0.78 -8.13
CA LEU A 229 -5.23 0.90 -9.56
C LEU A 229 -3.98 1.54 -10.17
N SER A 230 -3.40 0.85 -11.16
CA SER A 230 -2.10 1.18 -11.72
C SER A 230 -2.21 2.14 -12.90
N TRP A 231 -1.65 3.35 -12.78
CA TRP A 231 -1.56 4.31 -13.87
C TRP A 231 -0.73 3.75 -15.03
N ALA A 232 0.38 3.06 -14.75
CA ALA A 232 1.11 2.29 -15.76
C ALA A 232 0.23 1.26 -16.49
N ASP A 233 -0.59 0.50 -15.76
CA ASP A 233 -1.47 -0.50 -16.38
C ASP A 233 -2.69 0.14 -17.09
N SER A 234 -3.03 1.41 -16.82
CA SER A 234 -4.09 2.14 -17.52
C SER A 234 -3.80 2.32 -19.03
N PHE A 235 -2.55 2.15 -19.45
CA PHE A 235 -2.13 2.14 -20.86
C PHE A 235 -2.17 0.75 -21.51
N ARG A 236 -2.52 -0.32 -20.78
CA ARG A 236 -2.72 -1.65 -21.37
C ARG A 236 -4.03 -1.73 -22.16
N PRO A 237 -4.12 -2.61 -23.17
CA PRO A 237 -5.41 -2.98 -23.74
C PRO A 237 -6.40 -3.40 -22.65
N ASN A 238 -7.68 -3.03 -22.82
CA ASN A 238 -8.78 -3.37 -21.91
C ASN A 238 -8.64 -2.89 -20.44
N ALA A 239 -7.73 -1.97 -20.12
CA ALA A 239 -7.42 -1.64 -18.72
C ALA A 239 -8.63 -1.21 -17.87
N LEU A 240 -9.52 -0.37 -18.42
CA LEU A 240 -10.75 0.03 -17.72
C LEU A 240 -11.69 -1.16 -17.47
N ALA A 241 -11.75 -2.15 -18.37
CA ALA A 241 -12.59 -3.33 -18.17
C ALA A 241 -12.03 -4.24 -17.05
N TRP A 242 -10.70 -4.32 -16.91
CA TRP A 242 -10.08 -4.97 -15.75
C TRP A 242 -10.35 -4.21 -14.45
N PHE A 243 -10.18 -2.89 -14.44
CA PHE A 243 -10.45 -2.06 -13.26
C PHE A 243 -11.93 -2.13 -12.84
N ASP A 244 -12.87 -2.11 -13.80
CA ASP A 244 -14.30 -2.32 -13.53
C ASP A 244 -14.56 -3.68 -12.88
N ARG A 245 -13.97 -4.74 -13.43
CA ARG A 245 -14.12 -6.11 -12.91
C ARG A 245 -13.53 -6.27 -11.51
N GLN A 246 -12.42 -5.59 -11.22
CA GLN A 246 -11.82 -5.57 -9.90
C GLN A 246 -12.72 -4.81 -8.91
N MET A 247 -13.12 -3.58 -9.22
CA MET A 247 -13.90 -2.75 -8.31
C MET A 247 -15.30 -3.30 -8.03
N GLU A 248 -15.95 -3.94 -9.02
CA GLU A 248 -17.23 -4.65 -8.81
C GLU A 248 -17.07 -5.87 -7.90
N ALA A 249 -16.00 -6.67 -8.05
CA ALA A 249 -15.74 -7.81 -7.18
C ALA A 249 -15.42 -7.39 -5.73
N LEU A 250 -14.80 -6.21 -5.56
CA LEU A 250 -14.44 -5.64 -4.26
C LEU A 250 -15.53 -4.75 -3.65
N ARG A 251 -16.73 -4.66 -4.26
CA ARG A 251 -17.77 -3.71 -3.83
C ARG A 251 -18.26 -3.91 -2.39
N ASP A 252 -18.18 -5.13 -1.86
CA ASP A 252 -18.66 -5.51 -0.54
C ASP A 252 -17.67 -5.18 0.61
N PHE A 253 -16.48 -4.66 0.29
CA PHE A 253 -15.48 -4.21 1.27
C PHE A 253 -15.42 -2.68 1.37
N ASP A 254 -14.91 -2.16 2.48
CA ASP A 254 -14.49 -0.76 2.60
C ASP A 254 -13.07 -0.63 2.01
N VAL A 255 -12.95 -0.11 0.78
CA VAL A 255 -11.71 -0.19 -0.02
C VAL A 255 -10.89 1.10 0.03
N THR A 256 -9.63 1.01 0.48
CA THR A 256 -8.61 2.04 0.25
C THR A 256 -7.86 1.76 -1.06
N VAL A 257 -8.03 2.60 -2.08
CA VAL A 257 -7.38 2.41 -3.39
C VAL A 257 -6.09 3.21 -3.47
N THR A 258 -4.97 2.55 -3.70
CA THR A 258 -3.66 3.20 -3.94
C THR A 258 -3.47 3.51 -5.42
N PHE A 259 -3.07 4.75 -5.72
CA PHE A 259 -2.67 5.17 -7.07
C PHE A 259 -1.14 5.27 -7.16
N CYS A 260 -0.55 4.34 -7.89
CA CYS A 260 0.81 4.33 -8.45
C CYS A 260 0.67 3.65 -9.83
N PHE A 261 1.65 3.16 -10.57
CA PHE A 261 3.03 3.61 -10.75
C PHE A 261 3.13 4.41 -12.07
N THR A 262 4.26 5.05 -12.35
CA THR A 262 4.47 5.81 -13.59
C THR A 262 4.54 4.88 -14.81
N PRO A 263 3.76 5.09 -15.89
CA PRO A 263 3.97 4.39 -17.15
C PRO A 263 5.37 4.74 -17.71
N GLU A 264 6.14 3.76 -18.17
CA GLU A 264 7.54 3.97 -18.59
C GLU A 264 7.70 5.13 -19.58
N HIS A 265 6.82 5.24 -20.58
CA HIS A 265 6.85 6.31 -21.59
C HIS A 265 6.36 7.69 -21.10
N ARG A 266 5.96 7.80 -19.82
CA ARG A 266 5.54 9.04 -19.14
C ARG A 266 6.48 9.44 -17.99
N GLY A 267 7.48 8.63 -17.65
CA GLY A 267 8.50 8.96 -16.65
C GLY A 267 9.66 9.78 -17.23
N ILE A 268 10.39 10.50 -16.38
CA ILE A 268 11.64 11.18 -16.75
C ILE A 268 12.71 10.16 -17.21
N ALA A 269 12.72 9.00 -16.57
CA ALA A 269 13.36 7.77 -17.02
C ALA A 269 12.27 6.73 -17.35
N PRO A 270 12.55 5.76 -18.25
CA PRO A 270 11.60 4.70 -18.60
C PRO A 270 11.52 3.63 -17.49
N HIS A 271 10.96 4.02 -16.35
CA HIS A 271 10.87 3.16 -15.16
C HIS A 271 9.67 3.55 -14.28
N HIS A 272 9.07 2.55 -13.64
CA HIS A 272 7.83 2.71 -12.88
C HIS A 272 7.95 3.57 -11.61
N THR A 273 9.17 3.71 -11.08
CA THR A 273 9.51 4.59 -9.95
C THR A 273 9.89 6.02 -10.36
N SER A 274 9.98 6.31 -11.66
CA SER A 274 10.42 7.62 -12.14
C SER A 274 9.34 8.67 -11.89
N PRO A 275 9.71 9.91 -11.48
CA PRO A 275 8.77 11.02 -11.48
C PRO A 275 8.18 11.24 -12.88
N PRO A 276 6.89 11.65 -12.98
CA PRO A 276 6.26 11.88 -14.27
C PRO A 276 6.85 13.11 -14.98
N LEU A 277 6.91 13.04 -16.31
CA LEU A 277 7.21 14.18 -17.20
C LEU A 277 6.19 15.31 -17.04
N VAL A 278 4.93 14.96 -16.80
CA VAL A 278 3.79 15.87 -16.63
C VAL A 278 2.97 15.39 -15.44
N LYS A 279 3.11 16.06 -14.30
CA LYS A 279 2.44 15.67 -13.04
C LYS A 279 0.91 15.73 -13.12
N GLU A 280 0.40 16.61 -13.97
CA GLU A 280 -1.03 16.80 -14.24
C GLU A 280 -1.69 15.54 -14.83
N GLU A 281 -0.94 14.67 -15.52
CA GLU A 281 -1.50 13.43 -16.09
C GLU A 281 -1.75 12.35 -15.02
N PHE A 282 -0.87 12.26 -14.01
CA PHE A 282 -1.13 11.43 -12.84
C PHE A 282 -2.30 11.97 -12.02
N ALA A 283 -2.45 13.30 -11.96
CA ALA A 283 -3.60 13.94 -11.30
C ALA A 283 -4.92 13.67 -12.04
N GLU A 284 -4.96 13.74 -13.38
CA GLU A 284 -6.14 13.36 -14.17
C GLU A 284 -6.44 11.85 -14.05
N PHE A 285 -5.42 10.98 -14.00
CA PHE A 285 -5.65 9.56 -13.72
C PHE A 285 -6.33 9.36 -12.36
N CYS A 286 -5.80 9.99 -11.29
CA CYS A 286 -6.42 9.95 -9.96
C CYS A 286 -7.87 10.45 -10.00
N ALA A 287 -8.13 11.58 -10.67
CA ALA A 287 -9.47 12.16 -10.82
C ALA A 287 -10.41 11.24 -11.58
N ALA A 288 -9.99 10.70 -12.73
CA ALA A 288 -10.78 9.79 -13.55
C ALA A 288 -11.14 8.50 -12.81
N MET A 289 -10.24 7.94 -11.99
CA MET A 289 -10.53 6.75 -11.18
C MET A 289 -11.50 7.06 -10.04
N VAL A 290 -11.35 8.21 -9.36
CA VAL A 290 -12.28 8.67 -8.32
C VAL A 290 -13.68 8.92 -8.90
N ARG A 291 -13.78 9.67 -10.00
CA ARG A 291 -15.01 9.95 -10.75
C ARG A 291 -15.75 8.67 -11.18
N ARG A 292 -15.00 7.59 -11.43
CA ARG A 292 -15.54 6.32 -11.92
C ARG A 292 -15.98 5.36 -10.80
N TYR A 293 -15.29 5.35 -9.66
CA TYR A 293 -15.43 4.28 -8.65
C TYR A 293 -15.77 4.76 -7.23
N ALA A 294 -15.82 6.07 -6.98
CA ALA A 294 -16.19 6.66 -5.70
C ALA A 294 -17.47 7.52 -5.76
N GLY A 295 -18.26 7.41 -6.84
CA GLY A 295 -19.57 8.08 -7.03
C GLY A 295 -20.77 7.22 -6.63
#